data_AF-A0A933K2H1-F1
#
_entry.id   AF-A0A933K2H1-F1
#
_cell.length_a   1.000
_cell.length_b   1.000
_cell.length_c   1.000
_cell.angle_alpha   90.00
_cell.angle_beta   90.00
_cell.angle_gamma   90.00
#
_symmetry.space_group_name_H-M   'P 1'
#
loop_
_entity.id
_entity.type
_entity.pdbx_description
1 polymer ?
#
loop_
_entity_poly.entity_id
_entity_poly.type
_entity_poly.pdbx_seq_one_letter_code
_entity_poly.pdbx_strand_id
1 'polypeptide(L)'
;ALFGHREGAFTGATQARRGAFVTAHTGTLFMDEIGEMPPDLQPKLLRVLERREVQPIGSDQVVKVDTRIVCATHRNLREMVAQGRFRQDLFYRLSGMTL
;
A
#
# COMPACT_ATOMS: atom_id res chain seq x y z
N ALA A 1 7.43 2.24 -5.60
CA ALA A 1 8.13 2.54 -4.33
C ALA A 1 7.60 1.71 -3.16
N LEU A 2 6.29 1.72 -2.85
CA LEU A 2 5.74 1.02 -1.67
C LEU A 2 5.89 -0.52 -1.70
N PHE A 3 5.52 -1.16 -2.81
CA PHE A 3 5.49 -2.63 -2.91
C PHE A 3 6.77 -3.24 -3.49
N GLY A 4 7.66 -2.40 -4.06
CA GLY A 4 8.80 -2.86 -4.84
C GLY A 4 8.39 -3.37 -6.23
N HIS A 5 9.38 -3.78 -7.01
CA HIS A 5 9.16 -4.38 -8.34
C HIS A 5 10.29 -5.33 -8.70
N ARG A 6 10.00 -6.28 -9.59
CA ARG A 6 11.03 -7.07 -10.28
C ARG A 6 11.60 -6.29 -11.47
N GLU A 7 12.80 -6.67 -11.87
CA GLU A 7 13.34 -6.29 -13.18
C GLU A 7 12.37 -6.69 -14.29
N GLY A 8 12.17 -5.81 -15.28
CA GLY A 8 11.25 -6.02 -16.40
C GLY A 8 9.77 -5.86 -16.07
N ALA A 9 9.40 -5.47 -14.85
CA ALA A 9 7.99 -5.34 -14.45
C ALA A 9 7.20 -4.25 -15.20
N PHE A 10 7.89 -3.25 -15.73
CA PHE A 10 7.35 -2.17 -16.57
C PHE A 10 8.50 -1.54 -17.37
N THR A 11 8.17 -0.72 -18.38
CA THR A 11 9.17 0.00 -19.19
C THR A 11 10.06 0.86 -18.29
N GLY A 12 11.36 0.57 -18.27
CA GLY A 12 12.35 1.25 -17.42
C GLY A 12 12.65 0.57 -16.07
N ALA A 13 12.02 -0.57 -15.76
CA ALA A 13 12.36 -1.40 -14.60
C ALA A 13 13.66 -2.21 -14.86
N THR A 14 14.80 -1.53 -14.96
CA THR A 14 16.10 -2.14 -15.31
C THR A 14 16.72 -2.99 -14.20
N GLN A 15 16.23 -2.88 -12.96
CA GLN A 15 16.69 -3.66 -11.82
C GLN A 15 15.52 -3.92 -10.87
N ALA A 16 15.58 -5.01 -10.12
CA ALA A 16 14.63 -5.24 -9.04
C ALA A 16 14.87 -4.25 -7.88
N ARG A 17 13.79 -3.78 -7.25
CA ARG A 17 13.86 -2.91 -6.06
C ARG A 17 12.94 -3.38 -4.96
N ARG A 18 13.47 -3.45 -3.74
CA ARG A 18 12.67 -3.70 -2.53
C ARG A 18 11.70 -2.55 -2.29
N GLY A 19 10.49 -2.89 -1.86
CA GLY A 19 9.46 -1.94 -1.52
C GLY A 19 9.59 -1.38 -0.10
N ALA A 20 9.02 -0.21 0.15
CA ALA A 20 8.97 0.41 1.47
C ALA A 20 8.44 -0.52 2.57
N PHE A 21 7.41 -1.33 2.30
CA PHE A 21 6.92 -2.30 3.29
C PHE A 21 7.96 -3.35 3.67
N VAL A 22 8.71 -3.86 2.69
CA VAL A 22 9.74 -4.88 2.91
C VAL A 22 10.98 -4.27 3.58
N THR A 23 11.23 -2.97 3.36
CA THR A 23 12.30 -2.22 4.03
C THR A 23 11.93 -1.89 5.47
N ALA A 24 10.67 -1.55 5.74
CA ALA A 24 10.13 -1.26 7.07
C ALA A 24 9.64 -2.52 7.82
N HIS A 25 10.13 -3.71 7.44
CA HIS A 25 9.86 -4.93 8.19
C HIS A 25 10.31 -4.76 9.65
N THR A 26 9.48 -5.21 10.58
CA THR A 26 9.57 -5.02 12.05
C THR A 26 9.65 -3.56 12.53
N GLY A 27 9.37 -2.61 11.64
CA GLY A 27 9.37 -1.17 11.92
C GLY A 27 8.00 -0.53 11.72
N THR A 28 8.02 0.80 11.53
CA THR A 28 6.84 1.60 11.22
C THR A 28 7.00 2.25 9.84
N LEU A 29 5.97 2.16 9.01
CA LEU A 29 5.87 2.89 7.75
C LEU A 29 4.85 4.02 7.91
N PHE A 30 5.32 5.26 7.81
CA PHE A 30 4.46 6.42 7.67
C PHE A 30 4.06 6.60 6.20
N MET A 31 2.77 6.80 5.96
CA MET A 31 2.21 7.04 4.64
C MET A 31 1.43 8.35 4.65
N ASP A 32 2.01 9.37 4.03
CA ASP A 32 1.31 10.62 3.82
C ASP A 32 0.37 10.54 2.60
N GLU A 33 -0.66 11.38 2.63
CA GLU A 33 -1.65 11.53 1.57
C GLU A 33 -2.26 10.21 1.06
N ILE A 34 -2.72 9.34 1.97
CA ILE A 34 -3.33 8.05 1.58
C ILE A 34 -4.52 8.21 0.60
N GLY A 35 -5.24 9.34 0.65
CA GLY A 35 -6.30 9.68 -0.31
C GLY A 35 -5.83 9.96 -1.75
N GLU A 36 -4.53 10.13 -1.99
CA GLU A 36 -3.95 10.24 -3.35
C GLU A 36 -3.56 8.87 -3.93
N MET A 37 -3.70 7.79 -3.16
CA MET A 37 -3.34 6.45 -3.62
C MET A 37 -4.16 6.05 -4.87
N PRO A 38 -3.49 5.71 -5.98
CA PRO A 38 -4.15 5.22 -7.19
C PRO A 38 -5.09 4.04 -6.88
N PRO A 39 -6.30 3.99 -7.49
CA PRO A 39 -7.29 2.94 -7.19
C PRO A 39 -6.78 1.51 -7.39
N ASP A 40 -5.88 1.27 -8.34
CA ASP A 40 -5.25 -0.03 -8.63
C ASP A 40 -4.27 -0.50 -7.55
N LEU A 41 -3.76 0.43 -6.73
CA LEU A 41 -2.87 0.12 -5.60
C LEU A 41 -3.62 -0.10 -4.28
N GLN A 42 -4.85 0.38 -4.15
CA GLN A 42 -5.67 0.20 -2.95
C GLN A 42 -5.90 -1.28 -2.58
N PRO A 43 -6.21 -2.21 -3.51
CA PRO A 43 -6.32 -3.64 -3.21
C PRO A 43 -5.00 -4.24 -2.70
N LYS A 44 -3.86 -3.76 -3.20
CA LYS A 44 -2.55 -4.23 -2.75
C LYS A 44 -2.28 -3.79 -1.33
N LEU A 45 -2.61 -2.55 -0.97
CA LEU A 45 -2.52 -2.08 0.40
C LEU A 45 -3.44 -2.88 1.34
N LEU A 46 -4.69 -3.12 0.94
CA LEU A 46 -5.63 -3.93 1.71
C LEU A 46 -5.05 -5.33 1.99
N ARG A 47 -4.45 -5.97 0.99
CA ARG A 47 -3.79 -7.26 1.15
C ARG A 47 -2.63 -7.23 2.15
N VAL A 48 -1.85 -6.16 2.18
CA VAL A 48 -0.79 -5.96 3.20
C VAL A 48 -1.40 -5.89 4.60
N LEU A 49 -2.45 -5.09 4.77
CA LEU A 49 -3.14 -4.90 6.06
C LEU A 49 -3.83 -6.18 6.57
N GLU A 50 -4.33 -7.02 5.68
CA GLU A 50 -5.04 -8.25 6.04
C GLU A 50 -4.12 -9.45 6.23
N ARG A 51 -3.19 -9.66 5.29
CA ARG A 51 -2.39 -10.89 5.19
C ARG A 51 -0.97 -10.75 5.68
N ARG A 52 -0.53 -9.52 5.99
CA ARG A 52 0.87 -9.22 6.30
C ARG A 52 1.80 -9.69 5.19
N GLU A 53 1.39 -9.45 3.95
CA GLU A 53 2.07 -9.89 2.72
C GLU A 53 2.16 -8.75 1.71
N VAL A 54 3.33 -8.63 1.08
CA VAL A 54 3.58 -7.72 -0.04
C VAL A 54 3.90 -8.53 -1.28
N GLN A 55 3.30 -8.17 -2.40
CA GLN A 55 3.63 -8.72 -3.71
C GLN A 55 4.28 -7.62 -4.55
N PRO A 56 5.57 -7.72 -4.89
CA PRO A 56 6.22 -6.76 -5.78
C PRO A 56 5.54 -6.72 -7.14
N ILE A 57 5.56 -5.54 -7.78
CA ILE A 57 5.01 -5.39 -9.13
C ILE A 57 5.80 -6.27 -10.11
N GLY A 58 5.08 -7.00 -10.97
CA GLY A 58 5.68 -7.96 -11.91
C GLY A 58 6.20 -9.24 -11.25
N SER A 59 5.80 -9.53 -10.01
CA SER A 59 6.14 -10.76 -9.29
C SER A 59 4.89 -11.54 -8.93
N ASP A 60 4.94 -12.86 -8.99
CA ASP A 60 3.99 -13.81 -8.40
C ASP A 60 4.35 -14.16 -6.94
N GLN A 61 5.62 -13.98 -6.57
CA GLN A 61 6.13 -14.23 -5.23
C GLN A 61 5.62 -13.19 -4.22
N VAL A 62 5.18 -13.70 -3.06
CA VAL A 62 4.77 -12.89 -1.90
C VAL A 62 5.88 -12.84 -0.86
N VAL A 63 6.00 -11.70 -0.17
CA VAL A 63 6.95 -11.47 0.91
C VAL A 63 6.17 -11.16 2.18
N LYS A 64 6.38 -11.95 3.23
CA LYS A 64 5.78 -11.69 4.54
C LYS A 64 6.39 -10.43 5.15
N VAL A 65 5.55 -9.56 5.70
CA VAL A 65 5.97 -8.32 6.36
C VAL A 65 5.25 -8.13 7.69
N ASP A 66 5.97 -7.68 8.72
CA ASP A 66 5.40 -7.25 9.97
C ASP A 66 5.70 -5.77 10.15
N THR A 67 4.83 -4.91 9.62
CA THR A 67 5.08 -3.46 9.58
C THR A 67 3.90 -2.75 10.21
N ARG A 68 4.18 -1.91 11.20
CA ARG A 68 3.17 -0.98 11.73
C ARG A 68 2.95 0.11 10.69
N ILE A 69 1.69 0.44 10.40
CA ILE A 69 1.35 1.45 9.41
C ILE A 69 0.72 2.63 10.14
N VAL A 70 1.17 3.83 9.80
CA VAL A 70 0.58 5.10 10.23
C VAL A 70 0.28 5.90 8.98
N CYS A 71 -0.98 6.30 8.80
CA CYS A 71 -1.41 7.02 7.61
C CYS A 71 -1.90 8.42 7.97
N ALA A 72 -1.69 9.37 7.06
CA ALA A 72 -2.28 10.70 7.09
C ALA A 72 -2.91 11.04 5.73
N THR A 73 -3.88 11.93 5.69
CA THR A 73 -4.38 12.52 4.44
C THR A 73 -5.15 13.82 4.71
N HIS A 74 -5.03 14.78 3.80
CA HIS A 74 -5.83 16.00 3.80
C HIS A 74 -7.24 15.81 3.18
N ARG A 75 -7.52 14.66 2.57
CA ARG A 75 -8.77 14.39 1.86
C ARG A 75 -9.83 13.75 2.75
N ASN A 76 -11.10 14.06 2.49
CA ASN A 76 -12.22 13.38 3.14
C ASN A 76 -12.43 11.98 2.54
N LEU A 77 -11.83 10.96 3.19
CA LEU A 77 -11.94 9.57 2.73
C LEU A 77 -13.38 9.06 2.67
N ARG A 78 -14.27 9.53 3.56
CA ARG A 78 -15.68 9.11 3.56
C ARG A 78 -16.41 9.57 2.29
N GLU A 79 -16.17 10.81 1.87
CA GLU A 79 -16.69 11.33 0.60
C GLU A 79 -16.08 10.60 -0.59
N MET A 80 -14.78 10.31 -0.55
CA MET A 80 -14.11 9.54 -1.62
C MET A 80 -14.67 8.12 -1.75
N VAL A 81 -15.05 7.48 -0.63
CA VAL A 81 -15.76 6.19 -0.64
C VAL A 81 -17.12 6.34 -1.32
N ALA A 82 -17.90 7.37 -0.96
CA ALA A 82 -19.20 7.62 -1.59
C ALA A 82 -19.08 7.89 -3.12
N GLN A 83 -17.97 8.47 -3.56
CA GLN A 83 -17.65 8.72 -4.97
C GLN A 83 -17.01 7.52 -5.70
N GLY A 84 -16.78 6.39 -5.02
CA GLY A 84 -16.11 5.22 -5.60
C GLY A 84 -14.62 5.41 -5.90
N ARG A 85 -13.99 6.48 -5.38
CA ARG A 85 -12.57 6.80 -5.58
C ARG A 85 -11.67 6.18 -4.52
N PHE A 86 -12.25 5.75 -3.41
CA PHE A 86 -11.56 5.04 -2.35
C PHE A 86 -12.37 3.82 -1.93
N ARG A 87 -11.71 2.67 -1.72
CA ARG A 87 -12.43 1.45 -1.37
C ARG A 87 -12.95 1.51 0.06
N GLN A 88 -14.21 1.12 0.22
CA GLN A 88 -14.89 1.10 1.51
C GLN A 88 -14.23 0.14 2.52
N ASP A 89 -13.80 -1.05 2.07
CA ASP A 89 -13.12 -2.04 2.91
C ASP A 89 -11.78 -1.52 3.46
N LEU A 90 -10.99 -0.89 2.59
CA LEU A 90 -9.74 -0.25 2.96
C LEU A 90 -9.96 0.90 3.94
N PHE A 91 -10.98 1.74 3.72
CA PHE A 91 -11.34 2.83 4.64
C PHE A 91 -11.62 2.30 6.05
N TYR A 92 -12.43 1.25 6.18
CA TYR A 92 -12.73 0.67 7.49
C TYR A 92 -11.50 0.05 8.15
N ARG A 93 -10.60 -0.55 7.37
CA ARG A 93 -9.35 -1.12 7.90
C ARG A 93 -8.39 -0.05 8.42
N LEU A 94 -8.36 1.11 7.76
CA LEU A 94 -7.51 2.25 8.13
C LEU A 94 -8.09 3.13 9.22
N SER A 95 -9.41 3.14 9.42
CA SER A 95 -10.09 4.06 10.35
C SER A 95 -9.62 3.94 11.82
N GLY A 96 -8.95 2.85 12.21
CA GLY A 96 -8.30 2.72 13.52
C GLY A 96 -6.81 3.11 13.56
N MET A 97 -6.24 3.61 12.46
CA MET A 97 -4.80 3.82 12.25
C MET A 97 -4.45 5.20 11.64
N THR A 98 -5.44 6.02 11.29
CA THR A 98 -5.25 7.35 10.70
C THR A 98 -5.09 8.42 11.79
N LEU A 99 -4.08 9.28 11.64
CA LEU A 99 -3.84 10.47 12.50
C LEU A 99 -4.33 11.75 11.84
#